data_AF-A0A401IWM2-F1
#
_entry.id   AF-A0A401IWM2-F1
#
_cell.length_a   1.000
_cell.length_b   1.000
_cell.length_c   1.000
_cell.angle_alpha   90.00
_cell.angle_beta   90.00
_cell.angle_gamma   90.00
#
_symmetry.space_group_name_H-M   'P 1'
#
loop_
_entity.id
_entity.type
_entity.pdbx_description
1 polymer ?
#
loop_
_entity_poly.entity_id
_entity_poly.type
_entity_poly.pdbx_seq_one_letter_code
_entity_poly.pdbx_strand_id
1 'polypeptide(L)'
;MRTNIALPPVVHDNLRRIIMAYFASCTASSRSYFEALELAERRALHSYFDQHIVADEELGYIALDEGDYCALPAHLAARVVHTIHGSMLDEF
;
A
#
# COMPACT_ATOMS: atom_id res chain seq x y z
N MET A 1 23.08 36.61 -20.88
CA MET A 1 21.70 36.49 -21.42
C MET A 1 21.18 35.10 -21.12
N ARG A 2 20.24 34.95 -20.18
CA ARG A 2 19.53 33.68 -19.96
C ARG A 2 18.28 33.70 -20.83
N THR A 3 18.22 32.83 -21.83
CA THR A 3 17.04 32.64 -22.68
C THR A 3 15.97 31.91 -21.87
N ASN A 4 14.96 32.64 -21.38
CA ASN A 4 13.74 32.02 -20.87
C ASN A 4 12.96 31.46 -22.06
N ILE A 5 13.15 30.17 -22.35
CA ILE A 5 12.34 29.45 -23.32
C ILE A 5 11.01 29.15 -22.62
N ALA A 6 10.03 30.04 -22.80
CA ALA A 6 8.65 29.75 -22.42
C ALA A 6 8.17 28.57 -23.28
N LEU A 7 7.86 27.43 -22.64
CA LEU A 7 7.33 26.28 -23.36
C LEU A 7 5.95 26.64 -23.93
N PRO A 8 5.60 26.16 -25.13
CA PRO A 8 4.30 26.46 -25.72
C PRO A 8 3.16 25.93 -24.83
N PRO A 9 2.00 26.61 -24.78
CA PRO A 9 0.93 26.36 -23.81
C PRO A 9 0.43 24.90 -23.79
N VAL A 10 0.40 24.24 -24.95
CA VAL A 10 0.04 22.81 -25.09
C VAL A 10 0.98 21.88 -24.30
N VAL A 11 2.28 22.21 -24.22
CA VAL A 11 3.26 21.41 -23.47
C VAL A 11 3.09 21.60 -21.97
N HIS A 12 2.73 22.82 -21.53
CA HIS A 12 2.42 23.08 -20.12
C HIS A 12 1.18 22.31 -19.65
N ASP A 13 0.11 22.26 -20.45
CA ASP A 13 -1.11 21.54 -20.09
C ASP A 13 -0.90 20.01 -20.04
N ASN A 14 -0.13 19.47 -20.98
CA ASN A 14 0.23 18.04 -20.97
C ASN A 14 1.07 17.68 -19.72
N LEU A 15 2.07 18.49 -19.38
CA LEU A 15 2.87 18.29 -18.17
C LEU A 15 2.02 18.35 -16.89
N ARG A 16 1.14 19.35 -16.78
CA ARG A 16 0.23 19.47 -15.64
C ARG A 16 -0.67 18.26 -15.50
N ARG A 17 -1.27 17.80 -16.61
CA ARG A 17 -2.12 16.61 -16.63
C ARG A 17 -1.36 15.35 -16.19
N ILE A 18 -0.14 15.14 -16.68
CA ILE A 18 0.71 14.01 -16.29
C ILE A 18 1.03 14.06 -14.79
N ILE A 19 1.47 15.21 -14.29
CA ILE A 19 1.83 15.38 -12.87
C ILE A 19 0.60 15.14 -11.98
N MET A 20 -0.57 15.68 -12.33
CA MET A 20 -1.80 15.47 -11.54
C MET A 20 -2.26 14.00 -11.55
N ALA A 21 -2.19 13.32 -12.69
CA ALA A 21 -2.53 11.89 -12.77
C ALA A 21 -1.58 11.03 -11.92
N TYR A 22 -0.28 11.30 -11.98
CA TYR A 22 0.71 10.59 -11.17
C TYR A 22 0.52 10.87 -9.68
N PHE A 23 0.31 12.13 -9.30
CA PHE A 23 0.07 12.51 -7.91
C PHE A 23 -1.19 11.84 -7.36
N ALA A 24 -2.30 11.85 -8.11
CA ALA A 24 -3.53 11.17 -7.72
C ALA A 24 -3.33 9.64 -7.54
N SER A 25 -2.52 9.01 -8.38
CA SER A 25 -2.16 7.60 -8.24
C SER A 25 -1.31 7.34 -6.97
N CYS A 26 -0.28 8.17 -6.72
CA CYS A 26 0.53 8.08 -5.50
C CYS A 26 -0.31 8.29 -4.23
N THR A 27 -1.23 9.26 -4.21
CA THR A 27 -2.10 9.49 -3.05
C THR A 27 -3.08 8.35 -2.83
N ALA A 28 -3.69 7.80 -3.89
CA ALA A 28 -4.56 6.63 -3.79
C ALA A 28 -3.80 5.41 -3.26
N SER A 29 -2.59 5.16 -3.77
CA SER A 29 -1.72 4.07 -3.30
C SER A 29 -1.35 4.25 -1.82
N SER A 30 -0.95 5.45 -1.41
CA SER A 30 -0.61 5.77 -0.02
C SER A 30 -1.82 5.58 0.90
N ARG A 31 -3.00 6.04 0.49
CA ARG A 31 -4.23 5.91 1.26
C ARG A 31 -4.61 4.45 1.49
N SER A 32 -4.61 3.65 0.43
CA SER A 32 -4.91 2.21 0.52
C SER A 32 -3.93 1.49 1.45
N TYR A 33 -2.64 1.84 1.41
CA TYR A 33 -1.65 1.31 2.34
C TYR A 33 -1.98 1.63 3.80
N PHE A 34 -2.29 2.89 4.12
CA PHE A 34 -2.62 3.28 5.49
C PHE A 34 -3.93 2.68 5.99
N GLU A 35 -4.94 2.52 5.14
CA GLU A 35 -6.18 1.81 5.49
C GLU A 35 -5.92 0.33 5.81
N ALA A 36 -5.05 -0.33 5.03
CA ALA A 36 -4.62 -1.70 5.33
C ALA A 36 -3.79 -1.78 6.62
N LEU A 37 -2.91 -0.82 6.87
CA LEU A 37 -2.11 -0.75 8.08
C LEU A 37 -2.98 -0.59 9.33
N GLU A 38 -3.92 0.35 9.33
CA GLU A 38 -4.84 0.55 10.46
C GLU A 38 -5.65 -0.73 10.73
N LEU A 39 -6.11 -1.41 9.68
CA LEU A 39 -6.83 -2.68 9.83
C LEU A 39 -5.94 -3.77 10.42
N ALA A 40 -4.71 -3.92 9.91
CA ALA A 40 -3.76 -4.91 10.41
C ALA A 40 -3.39 -4.65 11.88
N GLU A 41 -3.09 -3.41 12.26
CA GLU A 41 -2.80 -3.04 13.65
C GLU A 41 -3.97 -3.36 14.58
N ARG A 42 -5.21 -3.02 14.19
CA ARG A 42 -6.40 -3.35 15.00
C ARG A 42 -6.61 -4.86 15.16
N ARG A 43 -6.33 -5.65 14.13
CA ARG A 43 -6.45 -7.12 14.20
C ARG A 43 -5.36 -7.73 15.07
N ALA A 44 -4.12 -7.26 14.90
CA ALA A 44 -2.97 -7.73 15.65
C ALA A 44 -3.15 -7.59 17.17
N LEU A 45 -3.81 -6.51 17.64
CA LEU A 45 -4.16 -6.31 19.06
C LEU A 45 -4.99 -7.47 19.66
N HIS A 46 -5.68 -8.23 18.81
CA HIS A 46 -6.64 -9.27 19.20
C HIS A 46 -6.35 -10.61 18.52
N SER A 47 -5.15 -10.82 18.00
CA SER A 47 -4.74 -12.06 17.36
C SER A 47 -3.42 -12.58 17.93
N TYR A 48 -3.31 -13.91 17.99
CA TYR A 48 -2.03 -14.61 18.21
C TYR A 48 -1.18 -14.65 16.93
N PHE A 49 -1.83 -14.45 15.79
CA PHE A 49 -1.26 -14.59 14.47
C PHE A 49 -0.81 -13.24 13.92
N ASP A 50 0.26 -13.28 13.12
CA ASP A 50 0.75 -12.10 12.44
C ASP A 50 -0.24 -11.61 11.39
N GLN A 51 -0.21 -10.30 11.14
CA GLN A 51 -1.00 -9.66 10.10
C GLN A 51 -0.07 -9.24 8.98
N HIS A 52 -0.39 -9.60 7.75
CA HIS A 52 0.42 -9.33 6.57
C HIS A 52 -0.28 -8.34 5.66
N ILE A 53 0.38 -7.22 5.36
CA ILE A 53 -0.04 -6.31 4.31
C ILE A 53 0.54 -6.82 3.00
N VAL A 54 -0.33 -7.15 2.06
CA VAL A 54 0.01 -7.62 0.71
C VAL A 54 -0.28 -6.52 -0.28
N ALA A 55 0.69 -6.23 -1.17
CA ALA A 55 0.49 -5.33 -2.30
C ALA A 55 -0.22 -6.07 -3.44
N ASP A 56 -1.40 -5.58 -3.80
CA ASP A 56 -2.20 -6.04 -4.93
C ASP A 56 -2.25 -5.03 -6.08
N GLU A 57 -2.20 -5.52 -7.32
CA GLU A 57 -2.16 -4.68 -8.52
C GLU A 57 -3.53 -4.08 -8.85
N GLU A 58 -4.62 -4.77 -8.49
CA GLU A 58 -5.99 -4.33 -8.75
C GLU A 58 -6.64 -3.73 -7.49
N LEU A 59 -6.42 -4.37 -6.34
CA LEU A 59 -7.10 -4.04 -5.08
C LEU A 59 -6.32 -3.05 -4.20
N GLY A 60 -5.09 -2.69 -4.56
CA GLY A 60 -4.21 -1.90 -3.71
C GLY A 60 -3.64 -2.74 -2.57
N TYR A 61 -3.55 -2.21 -1.36
CA TYR A 61 -3.00 -2.95 -0.21
C TYR A 61 -4.10 -3.61 0.60
N ILE A 62 -3.86 -4.86 1.00
CA ILE A 62 -4.82 -5.68 1.75
C ILE A 62 -4.14 -6.23 3.00
N ALA A 63 -4.83 -6.19 4.15
CA ALA A 63 -4.40 -6.86 5.37
C ALA A 63 -4.97 -8.29 5.43
N LEU A 64 -4.09 -9.28 5.58
CA LEU A 64 -4.41 -10.70 5.75
C LEU A 64 -3.99 -11.17 7.14
N ASP A 65 -4.86 -11.88 7.84
CA ASP A 65 -4.53 -12.52 9.12
C ASP A 65 -3.90 -13.89 8.86
N GLU A 66 -2.76 -14.21 9.49
CA GLU A 66 -2.15 -15.54 9.38
C GLU A 66 -3.05 -16.67 9.90
N GLY A 67 -3.95 -16.38 10.84
CA GLY A 67 -4.95 -17.34 11.28
C GLY A 67 -6.01 -17.68 10.22
N ASP A 68 -6.20 -16.85 9.19
CA ASP A 68 -7.23 -17.04 8.15
C ASP A 68 -6.80 -18.02 7.05
N TYR A 69 -5.50 -18.33 6.93
CA TYR A 69 -4.98 -19.20 5.88
C TYR A 69 -4.14 -20.35 6.44
N CYS A 70 -4.30 -21.56 5.89
CA CYS A 70 -3.48 -22.70 6.32
C CYS A 70 -1.99 -22.50 5.98
N ALA A 71 -1.72 -22.03 4.77
CA ALA A 71 -0.40 -21.64 4.30
C ALA A 71 -0.57 -20.55 3.25
N LEU A 72 0.14 -19.43 3.41
CA LEU A 72 0.06 -18.36 2.44
C LEU A 72 0.62 -18.86 1.10
N PRO A 73 -0.16 -18.82 0.00
CA PRO A 73 0.34 -19.19 -1.31
C PRO A 73 1.62 -18.41 -1.65
N ALA A 74 2.64 -19.09 -2.19
CA ALA A 74 3.97 -18.50 -2.40
C ALA A 74 3.94 -17.18 -3.21
N HIS A 75 3.01 -17.07 -4.16
CA HIS A 75 2.85 -15.86 -4.97
C HIS A 75 2.31 -14.67 -4.17
N LEU A 76 1.53 -14.89 -3.10
CA LEU A 76 1.10 -13.84 -2.16
C LEU A 76 2.19 -13.53 -1.13
N ALA A 77 2.91 -14.55 -0.66
CA ALA A 77 4.04 -14.37 0.25
C ALA A 77 5.12 -13.44 -0.35
N ALA A 78 5.41 -13.59 -1.65
CA ALA A 78 6.36 -12.72 -2.36
C ALA A 78 5.90 -11.25 -2.48
N ARG A 79 4.63 -10.95 -2.17
CA ARG A 79 4.00 -9.63 -2.27
C ARG A 79 3.71 -9.01 -0.89
N VAL A 80 4.10 -9.67 0.19
CA VAL A 80 4.03 -9.10 1.54
C VAL A 80 4.99 -7.92 1.62
N VAL A 81 4.46 -6.75 1.94
CA VAL A 81 5.24 -5.50 2.06
C VAL A 81 5.46 -5.11 3.52
N HIS A 82 4.63 -5.59 4.44
CA HIS A 82 4.75 -5.31 5.86
C HIS A 82 4.06 -6.40 6.68
N THR A 83 4.70 -6.80 7.78
CA THR A 83 4.14 -7.72 8.78
C THR A 83 3.99 -7.01 10.12
N ILE A 84 2.80 -7.07 10.71
CA ILE A 84 2.49 -6.59 12.06
C ILE A 84 2.37 -7.82 12.94
N HIS A 85 3.11 -7.86 14.04
CA HIS A 85 3.12 -9.03 14.91
C HIS A 85 1.83 -9.13 15.73
N GLY A 86 1.30 -10.35 15.87
CA GLY A 86 0.21 -10.65 16.80
C GLY A 86 0.57 -10.21 18.24
N SER A 87 -0.37 -9.59 18.94
CA SER A 87 -0.15 -9.04 20.30
C SER A 87 -0.64 -9.98 21.41
N MET A 88 -1.32 -11.08 21.07
CA MET A 88 -1.69 -12.09 22.05
C MET A 88 -0.55 -13.11 22.24
N LEU A 89 -0.27 -13.45 23.50
CA LEU A 89 0.74 -14.45 23.87
C LEU A 89 0.11 -15.83 23.96
N ASP A 90 0.65 -16.82 23.24
CA ASP A 90 0.16 -18.20 23.27
C ASP A 90 0.72 -19.04 24.45
N GLU A 91 1.65 -18.48 25.23
CA GLU A 91 2.34 -19.18 26.31
C GLU A 91 1.45 -19.37 27.55
N PHE A 92 0.80 -20.55 27.66
CA PHE A 92 0.29 -21.13 28.91
C PHE A 92 0.40 -22.65 28.94
#